data_AF-A0A660VZN0-F1
#
_entry.id   AF-A0A660VZN0-F1
#
_cell.length_a   1.000
_cell.length_b   1.000
_cell.length_c   1.000
_cell.angle_alpha   90.00
_cell.angle_beta   90.00
_cell.angle_gamma   90.00
#
_symmetry.space_group_name_H-M   'P 1'
#
loop_
_entity.id
_entity.type
_entity.pdbx_description
1 polymer ?
#
loop_
_entity_poly.entity_id
_entity_poly.type
_entity_poly.pdbx_seq_one_letter_code
_entity_poly.pdbx_strand_id
1 'polypeptide(L)'
;MNELFKRNLRVLRERQAHAARAVEDSRGAKNLVVDVFPARSGARAARVIPPDGRMHALHSAYDPAGEARRFAAASGASAGDAVAVLGFGLGHHVRALQKTVGPDGYVAAVEESPAVFEAALQHVDIRDILSRNNFSLFIGGDPRELAGWL
;
A
#
# COMPACT_ATOMS: atom_id res chain seq x y z
N MET A 1 -9.88 -14.46 9.01
CA MET A 1 -9.15 -13.18 9.09
C MET A 1 -8.33 -13.16 10.36
N ASN A 2 -7.06 -12.76 10.29
CA ASN A 2 -6.16 -12.76 11.45
C ASN A 2 -6.29 -11.47 12.29
N GLU A 3 -5.65 -11.43 13.46
CA GLU A 3 -5.73 -10.28 14.37
C GLU A 3 -5.06 -9.02 13.81
N LEU A 4 -3.99 -9.18 13.02
CA LEU A 4 -3.31 -8.05 12.38
C LEU A 4 -4.24 -7.32 11.41
N PHE A 5 -4.95 -8.07 10.57
CA PHE A 5 -5.97 -7.55 9.66
C PHE A 5 -7.01 -6.71 10.39
N LYS A 6 -7.59 -7.23 11.48
CA LYS A 6 -8.61 -6.50 12.25
C LYS A 6 -8.07 -5.18 12.82
N ARG A 7 -6.82 -5.18 13.28
CA ARG A 7 -6.18 -3.97 13.84
C ARG A 7 -5.88 -2.93 12.76
N ASN A 8 -5.36 -3.36 11.60
CA ASN A 8 -5.09 -2.48 10.48
C ASN A 8 -6.39 -1.90 9.91
N LEU A 9 -7.40 -2.75 9.65
CA LEU A 9 -8.69 -2.34 9.12
C LEU A 9 -9.42 -1.37 10.04
N ARG A 10 -9.30 -1.52 11.36
CA ARG A 10 -9.86 -0.55 12.31
C ARG A 10 -9.29 0.85 12.10
N VAL A 11 -7.95 0.98 12.03
CA VAL A 11 -7.31 2.29 11.78
C VAL A 11 -7.71 2.83 10.41
N LEU A 12 -7.79 1.97 9.40
CA LEU A 12 -8.25 2.37 8.07
C LEU A 12 -9.67 2.92 8.10
N ARG A 13 -10.62 2.23 8.76
CA ARG A 13 -12.01 2.69 8.89
C ARG A 13 -12.13 4.03 9.62
N GLU A 14 -11.36 4.21 10.70
CA GLU A 14 -11.37 5.43 11.50
C GLU A 14 -10.82 6.64 10.73
N ARG A 15 -9.84 6.42 9.85
CA ARG A 15 -9.14 7.49 9.13
C ARG A 15 -9.67 7.74 7.72
N GLN A 16 -10.10 6.69 7.03
CA GLN A 16 -10.35 6.66 5.59
C GLN A 16 -11.45 5.65 5.26
N ALA A 17 -12.69 5.98 5.66
CA ALA A 17 -13.84 5.08 5.55
C ALA A 17 -14.13 4.61 4.10
N HIS A 18 -13.83 5.43 3.09
CA HIS A 18 -13.99 5.07 1.67
C HIS A 18 -13.06 3.92 1.27
N ALA A 19 -11.78 3.99 1.65
CA ALA A 19 -10.80 2.94 1.37
C ALA A 19 -11.16 1.63 2.10
N ALA A 20 -11.65 1.73 3.34
CA ALA A 20 -12.13 0.55 4.06
C ALA A 20 -13.31 -0.13 3.35
N ARG A 21 -14.28 0.63 2.85
CA ARG A 21 -15.42 0.11 2.08
C ARG A 21 -14.95 -0.57 0.79
N ALA A 22 -14.04 0.04 0.04
CA ALA A 22 -13.50 -0.56 -1.19
C ALA A 22 -12.89 -1.95 -0.96
N VAL A 23 -12.17 -2.15 0.15
CA VAL A 23 -11.64 -3.48 0.53
C VAL A 23 -12.74 -4.44 0.93
N GLU A 24 -13.79 -3.97 1.60
CA GLU A 24 -14.89 -4.80 2.07
C GLU A 24 -15.81 -5.25 0.94
N ASP A 25 -16.13 -4.36 0.01
CA ASP A 25 -17.02 -4.60 -1.14
C ASP A 25 -16.37 -5.51 -2.19
N SER A 26 -15.04 -5.47 -2.29
CA SER A 26 -14.26 -6.32 -3.20
C SER A 26 -13.97 -7.72 -2.64
N ARG A 27 -14.40 -8.04 -1.40
CA ARG A 27 -14.13 -9.35 -0.79
C ARG A 27 -14.72 -10.46 -1.64
N GLY A 28 -13.84 -11.36 -2.07
CA GLY A 28 -14.21 -12.52 -2.91
C GLY A 28 -14.09 -12.27 -4.42
N ALA A 29 -13.84 -11.04 -4.86
CA ALA A 29 -13.43 -10.75 -6.24
C ALA A 29 -11.98 -11.22 -6.45
N LYS A 30 -11.79 -12.51 -6.75
CA LYS A 30 -10.48 -13.12 -6.93
C LYS A 30 -10.07 -13.11 -8.41
N ASN A 31 -9.70 -11.94 -8.92
CA ASN A 31 -9.10 -11.84 -10.25
C ASN A 31 -7.59 -12.13 -10.25
N LEU A 32 -6.94 -12.22 -9.09
CA LEU A 32 -5.54 -12.64 -8.94
C LEU A 32 -5.30 -13.28 -7.57
N VAL A 33 -4.22 -14.05 -7.45
CA VAL A 33 -3.70 -14.57 -6.17
C VAL A 33 -2.55 -13.68 -5.72
N VAL A 34 -2.56 -13.28 -4.45
CA VAL A 34 -1.44 -12.58 -3.81
C VAL A 34 -0.73 -13.56 -2.88
N ASP A 35 0.53 -13.85 -3.17
CA ASP A 35 1.37 -14.72 -2.35
C ASP A 35 2.40 -13.89 -1.58
N VAL A 36 2.26 -13.87 -0.25
CA VAL A 36 3.11 -13.09 0.66
C VAL A 36 4.10 -14.00 1.38
N PHE A 37 5.38 -13.73 1.21
CA PHE A 37 6.51 -14.51 1.71
C PHE A 37 7.54 -13.62 2.44
N PRO A 38 8.40 -14.18 3.31
CA PRO A 38 9.52 -13.42 3.87
C PRO A 38 10.62 -13.20 2.82
N ALA A 39 11.08 -11.96 2.66
CA ALA A 39 12.28 -11.62 1.92
C ALA A 39 13.54 -12.08 2.68
N ARG A 40 14.71 -12.09 2.01
CA ARG A 40 15.99 -12.42 2.67
C ARG A 40 16.32 -11.47 3.83
N SER A 41 15.88 -10.21 3.77
CA SER A 41 16.01 -9.25 4.87
C SER A 41 15.04 -9.49 6.04
N GLY A 42 14.12 -10.46 5.93
CA GLY A 42 13.07 -10.74 6.92
C GLY A 42 11.81 -9.89 6.76
N ALA A 43 11.86 -8.82 5.96
CA ALA A 43 10.67 -8.03 5.62
C ALA A 43 9.67 -8.85 4.77
N ARG A 44 8.39 -8.49 4.81
CA ARG A 44 7.39 -9.14 3.96
C ARG A 44 7.51 -8.70 2.51
N ALA A 45 7.42 -9.68 1.64
CA ALA A 45 7.40 -9.53 0.21
C ALA A 45 6.16 -10.22 -0.39
N ALA A 46 5.58 -9.69 -1.46
CA ALA A 46 4.51 -10.26 -2.23
C ALA A 46 4.87 -10.45 -3.71
N ARG A 47 4.18 -11.41 -4.32
CA ARG A 47 4.04 -11.59 -5.77
C ARG A 47 2.57 -11.82 -6.10
N VAL A 48 2.17 -11.38 -7.29
CA VAL A 48 0.81 -11.59 -7.80
C VAL A 48 0.82 -12.62 -8.91
N ILE A 49 -0.22 -13.44 -8.96
CA ILE A 49 -0.43 -14.47 -9.98
C ILE A 49 -1.83 -14.22 -10.57
N PRO A 50 -1.93 -13.56 -11.74
CA PRO A 50 -3.17 -13.39 -12.47
C PRO A 50 -3.70 -14.72 -13.03
N PRO A 51 -4.89 -14.74 -13.68
CA PRO A 51 -5.50 -15.97 -14.18
C PRO A 51 -4.70 -16.66 -15.30
N ASP A 52 -3.82 -15.91 -15.98
CA ASP A 52 -2.89 -16.45 -16.98
C ASP A 52 -1.73 -17.25 -16.37
N GLY A 53 -1.64 -17.28 -15.03
CA GLY A 53 -0.64 -18.02 -14.26
C GLY A 53 0.74 -17.36 -14.22
N ARG A 54 0.95 -16.20 -14.85
CA ARG A 54 2.25 -15.53 -14.86
C ARG A 54 2.51 -14.85 -13.53
N MET A 55 3.61 -15.20 -12.90
CA MET A 55 3.97 -14.63 -11.60
C MET A 55 4.70 -13.29 -11.77
N HIS A 56 4.18 -12.24 -11.15
CA HIS A 56 4.79 -10.91 -11.12
C HIS A 56 5.20 -10.54 -9.70
N ALA A 57 6.48 -10.25 -9.47
CA ALA A 57 6.94 -9.76 -8.17
C ALA A 57 6.52 -8.30 -7.97
N LEU A 58 6.03 -7.93 -6.79
CA LEU A 58 5.68 -6.53 -6.48
C LEU A 58 6.87 -5.69 -6.01
N HIS A 59 7.92 -6.34 -5.51
CA HIS A 59 9.18 -5.73 -5.07
C HIS A 59 10.26 -6.83 -4.98
N SER A 60 11.49 -6.45 -4.67
CA SER A 60 12.62 -7.34 -4.41
C SER A 60 12.31 -8.41 -3.37
N ALA A 61 12.68 -9.66 -3.69
CA ALA A 61 12.70 -10.77 -2.74
C ALA A 61 13.90 -10.71 -1.77
N TYR A 62 14.84 -9.77 -1.98
CA TYR A 62 16.04 -9.62 -1.16
C TYR A 62 15.83 -8.65 -0.01
N ASP A 63 15.57 -7.37 -0.31
CA ASP A 63 15.32 -6.33 0.68
C ASP A 63 14.33 -5.28 0.16
N PRO A 64 13.00 -5.53 0.29
CA PRO A 64 11.98 -4.61 -0.22
C PRO A 64 12.00 -3.26 0.51
N ALA A 65 12.41 -3.22 1.78
CA ALA A 65 12.55 -1.97 2.52
C ALA A 65 13.75 -1.15 2.02
N GLY A 66 14.87 -1.80 1.69
CA GLY A 66 16.03 -1.15 1.08
C GLY A 66 15.79 -0.68 -0.34
N GLU A 67 15.03 -1.42 -1.14
CA GLU A 67 14.52 -0.94 -2.43
C GLU A 67 13.63 0.28 -2.27
N ALA A 68 12.66 0.25 -1.35
CA ALA A 68 11.78 1.37 -1.07
C ALA A 68 12.52 2.65 -0.66
N ARG A 69 13.58 2.54 0.16
CA ARG A 69 14.44 3.69 0.52
C ARG A 69 15.16 4.27 -0.71
N ARG A 70 15.67 3.41 -1.58
CA ARG A 70 16.33 3.83 -2.84
C ARG A 70 15.33 4.49 -3.79
N PHE A 71 14.12 3.94 -3.89
CA PHE A 71 13.03 4.54 -4.65
C PHE A 71 12.70 5.95 -4.14
N ALA A 72 12.49 6.12 -2.84
CA ALA A 72 12.21 7.43 -2.24
C ALA A 72 13.36 8.43 -2.48
N ALA A 73 14.61 8.00 -2.33
CA ALA A 73 15.77 8.86 -2.60
C ALA A 73 15.89 9.27 -4.09
N ALA A 74 15.56 8.36 -5.00
CA ALA A 74 15.58 8.63 -6.45
C ALA A 74 14.39 9.46 -6.94
N SER A 75 13.31 9.57 -6.17
CA SER A 75 12.11 10.30 -6.55
C SER A 75 12.29 11.83 -6.60
N GLY A 76 13.35 12.36 -5.97
CA GLY A 76 13.56 13.80 -5.80
C GLY A 76 12.69 14.44 -4.71
N ALA A 77 11.81 13.68 -4.06
CA ALA A 77 10.98 14.17 -2.97
C ALA A 77 11.83 14.68 -1.79
N SER A 78 11.38 15.78 -1.21
CA SER A 78 12.00 16.48 -0.09
C SER A 78 10.99 16.73 1.03
N ALA A 79 11.49 17.19 2.18
CA ALA A 79 10.63 17.55 3.31
C ALA A 79 9.64 18.65 2.91
N GLY A 80 8.36 18.49 3.27
CA GLY A 80 7.28 19.41 2.90
C GLY A 80 6.61 19.10 1.56
N ASP A 81 7.16 18.20 0.73
CA ASP A 81 6.57 17.90 -0.57
C ASP A 81 5.26 17.09 -0.47
N ALA A 82 4.39 17.30 -1.45
CA ALA A 82 3.25 16.43 -1.72
C ALA A 82 3.62 15.42 -2.81
N VAL A 83 3.48 14.12 -2.51
CA VAL A 83 3.86 13.02 -3.41
C VAL A 83 2.67 12.11 -3.67
N ALA A 84 2.37 11.85 -4.93
CA ALA A 84 1.43 10.83 -5.35
C ALA A 84 2.15 9.54 -5.75
N VAL A 85 1.65 8.40 -5.29
CA VAL A 85 2.22 7.07 -5.53
C VAL A 85 1.19 6.18 -6.20
N LEU A 86 1.54 5.66 -7.37
CA LEU A 86 0.73 4.67 -8.08
C LEU A 86 1.19 3.26 -7.70
N GLY A 87 0.32 2.52 -7.02
CA GLY A 87 0.58 1.23 -6.37
C GLY A 87 0.93 1.41 -4.89
N PHE A 88 0.11 0.89 -3.97
CA PHE A 88 0.45 0.82 -2.55
C PHE A 88 1.27 -0.44 -2.24
N GLY A 89 0.93 -1.57 -2.88
CA GLY A 89 1.57 -2.86 -2.65
C GLY A 89 1.49 -3.28 -1.17
N LEU A 90 2.65 -3.54 -0.56
CA LEU A 90 2.76 -3.81 0.89
C LEU A 90 3.13 -2.57 1.72
N GLY A 91 3.19 -1.39 1.11
CA GLY A 91 3.42 -0.10 1.79
C GLY A 91 4.87 0.27 2.08
N HIS A 92 5.87 -0.45 1.56
CA HIS A 92 7.29 -0.18 1.86
C HIS A 92 7.75 1.20 1.38
N HIS A 93 7.47 1.54 0.12
CA HIS A 93 7.82 2.81 -0.49
C HIS A 93 6.96 3.95 0.02
N VAL A 94 5.67 3.72 0.28
CA VAL A 94 4.80 4.70 0.96
C VAL A 94 5.37 5.08 2.31
N ARG A 95 5.79 4.11 3.12
CA ARG A 95 6.46 4.35 4.41
C ARG A 95 7.78 5.11 4.25
N ALA A 96 8.56 4.80 3.22
CA ALA A 96 9.80 5.51 2.94
C ALA A 96 9.53 6.98 2.57
N LEU A 97 8.58 7.24 1.68
CA LEU A 97 8.19 8.59 1.27
C LEU A 97 7.60 9.41 2.41
N GLN A 98 6.75 8.81 3.24
CA GLN A 98 6.24 9.47 4.46
C GLN A 98 7.37 9.91 5.40
N LYS A 99 8.49 9.17 5.46
CA LYS A 99 9.68 9.60 6.21
C LYS A 99 10.42 10.73 5.50
N THR A 100 10.54 10.66 4.17
CA THR A 100 11.20 11.68 3.34
C THR A 100 10.48 13.03 3.39
N VAL A 101 9.17 13.05 3.17
CA VAL A 101 8.40 14.30 3.13
C VAL A 101 8.10 14.88 4.52
N GLY A 102 8.26 14.07 5.57
CA GLY A 102 8.11 14.53 6.94
C GLY A 102 6.65 14.84 7.36
N PRO A 103 6.46 15.54 8.48
CA PRO A 103 5.13 15.88 9.00
C PRO A 103 4.43 16.99 8.20
N ASP A 104 5.19 17.87 7.55
CA ASP A 104 4.65 19.02 6.78
C ASP A 104 4.37 18.68 5.31
N GLY A 105 4.88 17.55 4.83
CA GLY A 105 4.57 17.05 3.49
C GLY A 105 3.27 16.25 3.43
N TYR A 106 2.99 15.63 2.29
CA TYR A 106 1.78 14.82 2.09
C TYR A 106 2.07 13.62 1.19
N VAL A 107 1.45 12.47 1.46
CA VAL A 107 1.53 11.30 0.57
C VAL A 107 0.13 10.84 0.19
N ALA A 108 -0.17 10.81 -1.10
CA ALA A 108 -1.35 10.16 -1.65
C ALA A 108 -0.93 8.84 -2.30
N ALA A 109 -1.61 7.74 -2.00
CA ALA A 109 -1.36 6.45 -2.63
C ALA A 109 -2.61 5.92 -3.33
N VAL A 110 -2.43 5.27 -4.47
CA VAL A 110 -3.48 4.57 -5.19
C VAL A 110 -3.11 3.10 -5.27
N GLU A 111 -4.01 2.18 -4.95
CA GLU A 111 -3.83 0.76 -5.16
C GLU A 111 -4.95 0.22 -6.03
N GLU A 112 -4.63 -0.17 -7.26
CA GLU A 112 -5.62 -0.68 -8.20
C GLU A 112 -6.28 -1.97 -7.70
N SER A 113 -5.54 -2.84 -7.01
CA SER A 113 -6.02 -4.15 -6.60
C SER A 113 -6.42 -4.18 -5.13
N PRO A 114 -7.71 -4.27 -4.80
CA PRO A 114 -8.14 -4.48 -3.43
C PRO A 114 -7.57 -5.77 -2.82
N ALA A 115 -7.32 -6.81 -3.63
CA ALA A 115 -6.71 -8.06 -3.18
C ALA A 115 -5.25 -7.85 -2.71
N VAL A 116 -4.48 -7.01 -3.40
CA VAL A 116 -3.12 -6.63 -2.98
C VAL A 116 -3.18 -5.85 -1.67
N PHE A 117 -4.08 -4.88 -1.55
CA PHE A 117 -4.21 -4.12 -0.32
C PHE A 117 -4.72 -4.98 0.86
N GLU A 118 -5.65 -5.92 0.61
CA GLU A 118 -6.09 -6.88 1.62
C GLU A 118 -4.89 -7.70 2.14
N ALA A 119 -4.01 -8.15 1.25
CA ALA A 119 -2.79 -8.85 1.65
C ALA A 119 -1.88 -7.97 2.53
N ALA A 120 -1.75 -6.67 2.24
CA ALA A 120 -1.03 -5.75 3.11
C ALA A 120 -1.67 -5.68 4.51
N LEU A 121 -3.00 -5.55 4.60
CA LEU A 121 -3.73 -5.56 5.87
C LEU A 121 -3.50 -6.87 6.65
N GLN A 122 -3.42 -8.02 5.97
CA GLN A 122 -3.26 -9.32 6.60
C GLN A 122 -1.83 -9.62 7.07
N HIS A 123 -0.81 -9.11 6.39
CA HIS A 123 0.57 -9.58 6.56
C HIS A 123 1.56 -8.54 7.06
N VAL A 124 1.24 -7.25 6.98
CA VAL A 124 2.14 -6.16 7.36
C VAL A 124 1.43 -5.24 8.34
N ASP A 125 2.11 -4.88 9.44
CA ASP A 125 1.63 -3.80 10.29
C ASP A 125 1.84 -2.48 9.55
N ILE A 126 0.75 -1.89 9.08
CA ILE A 126 0.74 -0.63 8.31
C ILE A 126 0.06 0.50 9.06
N ARG A 127 -0.24 0.32 10.35
CA ARG A 127 -0.92 1.35 11.16
C ARG A 127 -0.10 2.62 11.27
N ASP A 128 1.23 2.51 11.25
CA ASP A 128 2.14 3.66 11.22
C ASP A 128 1.97 4.51 9.95
N ILE A 129 1.60 3.90 8.83
CA ILE A 129 1.27 4.58 7.57
C ILE A 129 -0.13 5.19 7.67
N LEU A 130 -1.12 4.37 8.03
CA LEU A 130 -2.53 4.71 7.97
C LEU A 130 -2.97 5.76 9.01
N SER A 131 -2.25 5.87 10.13
CA SER A 131 -2.59 6.79 11.22
C SER A 131 -2.13 8.22 11.01
N ARG A 132 -1.35 8.49 9.95
CA ARG A 132 -0.87 9.83 9.63
C ARG A 132 -1.98 10.71 9.08
N ASN A 133 -2.07 11.94 9.59
CA ASN A 133 -3.04 12.93 9.10
C ASN A 133 -2.70 13.43 7.68
N ASN A 134 -1.42 13.37 7.28
CA ASN A 134 -0.93 13.80 5.99
C ASN A 134 -0.82 12.64 4.97
N PHE A 135 -1.82 11.75 4.97
CA PHE A 135 -1.86 10.59 4.11
C PHE A 135 -3.27 10.29 3.61
N SER A 136 -3.41 10.03 2.31
CA SER A 136 -4.62 9.49 1.70
C SER A 136 -4.32 8.24 0.86
N LEU A 137 -5.31 7.37 0.80
CA LEU A 137 -5.27 6.11 0.09
C LEU A 137 -6.55 5.94 -0.70
N PHE A 138 -6.41 5.59 -1.98
CA PHE A 138 -7.49 5.14 -2.84
C PHE A 138 -7.27 3.68 -3.22
N ILE A 139 -8.35 2.90 -3.30
CA ILE A 139 -8.28 1.47 -3.58
C ILE A 139 -9.31 1.13 -4.65
N GLY A 140 -8.87 0.48 -5.73
CA GLY A 140 -9.71 0.11 -6.87
C GLY A 140 -10.26 1.34 -7.58
N GLY A 141 -11.47 1.21 -8.13
CA GLY A 141 -12.23 2.32 -8.72
C GLY A 141 -11.79 2.72 -10.12
N ASP A 142 -12.53 3.66 -10.70
CA ASP A 142 -12.19 4.28 -11.98
C ASP A 142 -11.12 5.36 -11.73
N PRO A 143 -9.98 5.36 -12.44
CA PRO A 143 -8.97 6.41 -12.30
C PRO A 143 -9.51 7.83 -12.50
N ARG A 144 -10.63 8.02 -13.19
CA ARG A 144 -11.32 9.31 -13.35
C ARG A 144 -11.91 9.84 -12.05
N GLU A 145 -12.22 8.97 -11.10
CA GLU A 145 -12.72 9.35 -9.77
C GLU A 145 -11.63 9.97 -8.89
N LEU A 146 -10.35 9.79 -9.24
CA LEU A 146 -9.21 10.42 -8.53
C LEU A 146 -9.22 11.96 -8.65
N ALA A 147 -9.79 12.52 -9.71
CA ALA A 147 -9.77 13.97 -9.95
C ALA A 147 -10.64 14.78 -8.97
N GLY A 148 -11.60 14.14 -8.29
CA GLY A 148 -12.44 14.79 -7.27
C GLY A 148 -11.81 14.87 -5.88
N TRP A 149 -10.57 14.40 -5.72
CA TRP A 149 -9.91 14.19 -4.42
C TRP A 149 -8.66 15.06 -4.17
N LEU A 150 -8.11 15.67 -5.22
CA LEU A 150 -6.97 16.60 -5.15
C LEU A 150 -7.47 18.05 -5.08
#